data_AF-A0A3B6NYH7-F1
#
_entry.id   AF-A0A3B6NYH7-F1
#
_cell.length_a   1.000
_cell.length_b   1.000
_cell.length_c   1.000
_cell.angle_alpha   90.00
_cell.angle_beta   90.00
_cell.angle_gamma   90.00
#
_symmetry.space_group_name_H-M   'P 1'
#
loop_
_entity.id
_entity.type
_entity.pdbx_description
1 polymer ?
#
loop_
_entity_poly.entity_id
_entity_poly.type
_entity_poly.pdbx_seq_one_letter_code
_entity_poly.pdbx_strand_id
1 'polypeptide(L)'
;MGIHIQRALVSGQPALLCPSGWPSSLSSSSSSRTASASSSPWAGAGAGAGAGVGTTKPNAIIIPVLAKDFTRRRRTGTSISPLHALPLSKEEEEEEEEDNALLFSSSGTVGIDLILLALPAVLGQAIDPMAQLMETAYIGKLGALELASAGIGVAIFNILSKIFNIPLLSIATSFVAEDISKNATKHSTSGKLQLPSVSSALVLAAAIGTIEALALFLGSGLFLKLMGVSPASPMYASARLFLSLRALGAPANVIMLAVQGIFRGFKDTKTPVLFIGLGNLSAVALLPLLIYGFKLGITGAAISTVASQYIIAILLMWSLSKRAVLLPPKMDQLEFGGYLKSGGMLLGRTLSILLTMTIGTSMAARQGPTAMAAHQICLQVWLAVSLLADALAVSAQALIASSYAILDYKRVQKVAMYSLQIGLASGLALAVGLYISFGSIAKLFTNDPQVLAVVSSCALFVCASQPVNALAFIFDGLHYGVSDFDYVAQATIVVGVISSLVLLYAPRVFGLAGVWAGLTTLMGLRMAAGILRLLWKSGPWSFLHEEPETKAQPLAS
;
A
#
# COMPACT_ATOMS: atom_id res chain seq x y z
N MET A 1 17.09 37.68 20.89
CA MET A 1 16.68 38.63 21.96
C MET A 1 15.42 38.04 22.59
N GLY A 2 15.55 37.04 23.46
CA GLY A 2 15.61 37.16 24.93
C GLY A 2 14.21 36.81 25.49
N ILE A 3 13.90 35.55 25.79
CA ILE A 3 13.93 34.89 27.13
C ILE A 3 13.27 35.72 28.24
N HIS A 4 12.15 35.23 28.81
CA HIS A 4 11.86 35.10 30.26
C HIS A 4 10.48 34.39 30.46
N ILE A 5 10.42 33.19 31.07
CA ILE A 5 10.08 32.87 32.50
C ILE A 5 8.56 33.03 32.81
N GLN A 6 7.84 32.24 33.62
CA GLN A 6 7.84 30.89 34.21
C GLN A 6 6.61 30.85 35.17
N ARG A 7 5.92 29.70 35.29
CA ARG A 7 5.08 29.19 36.40
C ARG A 7 4.31 30.13 37.36
N ALA A 8 3.03 29.80 37.59
CA ALA A 8 2.46 29.64 38.94
C ALA A 8 1.21 28.73 38.93
N LEU A 9 0.95 28.11 40.07
CA LEU A 9 0.10 26.95 40.35
C LEU A 9 -0.79 27.31 41.56
N VAL A 10 -1.95 26.64 41.70
CA VAL A 10 -2.80 26.47 42.92
C VAL A 10 -3.74 27.63 43.34
N SER A 11 -5.06 27.40 43.28
CA SER A 11 -5.94 27.20 44.47
C SER A 11 -7.44 27.42 44.17
N GLY A 12 -8.30 26.50 44.66
CA GLY A 12 -9.57 26.87 45.30
C GLY A 12 -10.88 26.88 44.47
N GLN A 13 -11.59 25.75 44.48
CA GLN A 13 -13.07 25.66 44.41
C GLN A 13 -13.74 26.24 45.69
N PRO A 14 -15.09 26.22 45.90
CA PRO A 14 -16.28 26.05 45.02
C PRO A 14 -17.45 27.03 45.34
N ALA A 15 -18.54 27.03 44.55
CA ALA A 15 -19.96 27.33 44.90
C ALA A 15 -20.71 27.87 43.65
N LEU A 16 -22.00 27.68 43.36
CA LEU A 16 -23.11 26.78 43.72
C LEU A 16 -24.32 27.31 42.91
N LEU A 17 -25.28 26.45 42.57
CA LEU A 17 -26.70 26.72 42.19
C LEU A 17 -27.08 26.93 40.69
N CYS A 18 -27.84 25.94 40.20
CA CYS A 18 -28.81 25.96 39.07
C CYS A 18 -30.10 26.78 39.45
N PRO A 19 -31.28 26.72 38.76
CA PRO A 19 -31.71 26.04 37.51
C PRO A 19 -32.73 26.80 36.58
N SER A 20 -33.22 26.11 35.52
CA SER A 20 -34.51 26.26 34.77
C SER A 20 -34.67 27.45 33.80
N GLY A 21 -35.35 27.41 32.64
CA GLY A 21 -36.12 26.39 31.89
C GLY A 21 -36.95 27.07 30.77
N TRP A 22 -37.05 26.45 29.58
CA TRP A 22 -38.22 26.46 28.65
C TRP A 22 -38.55 27.74 27.80
N PRO A 23 -39.45 27.71 26.77
CA PRO A 23 -39.09 27.52 25.34
C PRO A 23 -39.83 28.50 24.35
N SER A 24 -39.88 28.13 23.05
CA SER A 24 -40.88 28.45 21.99
C SER A 24 -40.88 29.78 21.19
N SER A 25 -40.61 29.64 19.88
CA SER A 25 -41.38 30.03 18.66
C SER A 25 -42.11 31.39 18.48
N LEU A 26 -42.22 31.77 17.18
CA LEU A 26 -43.11 32.73 16.48
C LEU A 26 -42.44 34.07 16.08
N SER A 27 -42.13 34.28 14.79
CA SER A 27 -42.98 34.88 13.72
C SER A 27 -43.24 36.38 13.99
N SER A 28 -43.11 37.35 13.08
CA SER A 28 -43.38 37.39 11.64
C SER A 28 -43.08 38.79 11.07
N SER A 29 -42.98 38.89 9.73
CA SER A 29 -43.36 40.05 8.89
C SER A 29 -42.45 41.31 8.93
N SER A 30 -42.23 42.11 7.87
CA SER A 30 -42.63 42.13 6.46
C SER A 30 -41.93 43.29 5.70
N SER A 31 -42.15 43.34 4.38
CA SER A 31 -41.87 44.37 3.35
C SER A 31 -40.53 44.23 2.60
N SER A 32 -40.40 43.97 1.30
CA SER A 32 -41.14 44.12 0.02
C SER A 32 -40.54 45.20 -0.90
N ARG A 33 -40.07 44.78 -2.10
CA ARG A 33 -40.10 45.44 -3.44
C ARG A 33 -39.05 44.79 -4.38
N THR A 34 -39.47 43.93 -5.32
CA THR A 34 -39.85 44.15 -6.75
C THR A 34 -38.72 44.11 -7.78
N ALA A 35 -38.89 43.15 -8.72
CA ALA A 35 -38.65 43.20 -10.18
C ALA A 35 -37.20 43.12 -10.72
N SER A 36 -36.86 42.48 -11.85
CA SER A 36 -37.57 41.85 -12.99
C SER A 36 -36.59 41.02 -13.86
N ALA A 37 -37.10 40.01 -14.59
CA ALA A 37 -36.77 39.52 -15.96
C ALA A 37 -35.31 39.64 -16.49
N SER A 38 -34.61 38.65 -17.04
CA SER A 38 -34.78 37.77 -18.22
C SER A 38 -33.31 37.46 -18.64
N SER A 39 -32.85 36.31 -19.15
CA SER A 39 -33.22 35.60 -20.37
C SER A 39 -32.39 34.30 -20.45
N SER A 40 -32.97 33.25 -20.98
CA SER A 40 -32.34 31.99 -21.39
C SER A 40 -31.83 32.08 -22.86
N PRO A 41 -31.58 30.96 -23.58
CA PRO A 41 -30.34 30.18 -23.68
C PRO A 41 -29.78 30.20 -25.12
N TRP A 42 -28.63 29.58 -25.40
CA TRP A 42 -28.30 29.19 -26.79
C TRP A 42 -27.61 27.83 -26.87
N ALA A 43 -28.12 27.03 -27.81
CA ALA A 43 -27.62 25.76 -28.26
C ALA A 43 -27.35 25.88 -29.77
N GLY A 44 -26.35 25.15 -30.27
CA GLY A 44 -26.48 24.48 -31.57
C GLY A 44 -25.49 24.81 -32.70
N ALA A 45 -24.99 23.71 -33.29
CA ALA A 45 -24.43 23.51 -34.64
C ALA A 45 -22.94 23.88 -34.86
N GLY A 46 -22.11 23.07 -35.53
CA GLY A 46 -22.32 21.80 -36.26
C GLY A 46 -21.23 21.61 -37.35
N ALA A 47 -21.06 20.35 -37.81
CA ALA A 47 -20.23 19.84 -38.93
C ALA A 47 -18.73 19.56 -38.62
N GLY A 48 -18.10 18.44 -39.00
CA GLY A 48 -18.49 17.27 -39.80
C GLY A 48 -17.36 16.87 -40.77
N ALA A 49 -16.78 15.67 -40.60
CA ALA A 49 -15.93 14.83 -41.50
C ALA A 49 -14.84 14.13 -40.65
N GLY A 50 -14.44 12.86 -40.77
CA GLY A 50 -14.66 11.79 -41.74
C GLY A 50 -13.36 10.95 -41.81
N ALA A 51 -13.48 9.64 -41.57
CA ALA A 51 -12.53 8.55 -41.87
C ALA A 51 -11.25 8.37 -41.01
N GLY A 52 -10.95 7.10 -40.67
CA GLY A 52 -9.60 6.68 -40.28
C GLY A 52 -9.53 5.51 -39.29
N VAL A 53 -9.78 4.29 -39.76
CA VAL A 53 -9.36 3.04 -39.10
C VAL A 53 -7.85 3.05 -38.91
N GLY A 54 -7.37 2.84 -37.68
CA GLY A 54 -5.94 2.84 -37.36
C GLY A 54 -5.64 2.00 -36.12
N THR A 55 -5.35 0.72 -36.36
CA THR A 55 -4.79 -0.24 -35.41
C THR A 55 -3.47 0.28 -34.82
N THR A 56 -3.44 0.64 -33.54
CA THR A 56 -2.19 0.94 -32.82
C THR A 56 -1.65 -0.32 -32.17
N LYS A 57 -0.59 -0.87 -32.76
CA LYS A 57 0.27 -1.91 -32.17
C LYS A 57 0.85 -1.43 -30.83
N PRO A 58 0.93 -2.28 -29.79
CA PRO A 58 1.78 -2.00 -28.65
C PRO A 58 3.25 -2.19 -29.01
N ASN A 59 4.07 -1.24 -28.56
CA ASN A 59 5.52 -1.19 -28.73
C ASN A 59 6.21 -2.45 -28.18
N ALA A 60 6.95 -3.14 -29.05
CA ALA A 60 7.82 -4.25 -28.68
C ALA A 60 9.01 -3.73 -27.85
N ILE A 61 9.13 -4.22 -26.61
CA ILE A 61 10.34 -4.10 -25.81
C ILE A 61 11.31 -5.18 -26.30
N ILE A 62 12.47 -4.74 -26.80
CA ILE A 62 13.55 -5.59 -27.29
C ILE A 62 14.33 -6.16 -26.09
N ILE A 63 14.35 -7.48 -25.92
CA ILE A 63 15.26 -8.21 -25.02
C ILE A 63 16.13 -9.14 -25.91
N PRO A 64 17.46 -9.19 -25.73
CA PRO A 64 18.36 -9.84 -26.67
C PRO A 64 18.34 -11.37 -26.58
N VAL A 65 18.56 -11.97 -27.75
CA VAL A 65 18.57 -13.40 -28.08
C VAL A 65 19.79 -14.13 -27.53
N LEU A 66 19.55 -15.23 -26.82
CA LEU A 66 20.42 -16.39 -26.56
C LEU A 66 19.43 -17.56 -26.47
N ALA A 67 19.37 -18.56 -27.36
CA ALA A 67 20.46 -19.43 -27.73
C ALA A 67 20.18 -20.13 -29.09
N LYS A 68 21.29 -20.50 -29.71
CA LYS A 68 21.42 -21.28 -30.96
C LYS A 68 21.22 -22.78 -30.73
N ASP A 69 20.87 -23.42 -31.84
CA ASP A 69 21.16 -24.81 -32.22
C ASP A 69 20.47 -25.94 -31.45
N PHE A 70 19.39 -26.48 -32.02
CA PHE A 70 19.28 -27.93 -32.23
C PHE A 70 18.27 -28.23 -33.34
N THR A 71 18.74 -28.26 -34.59
CA THR A 71 18.08 -29.00 -35.67
C THR A 71 18.99 -30.11 -36.11
N ARG A 72 18.41 -31.32 -36.27
CA ARG A 72 18.64 -32.31 -37.36
C ARG A 72 18.95 -33.74 -36.89
N ARG A 73 17.97 -34.62 -37.04
CA ARG A 73 18.07 -35.96 -37.70
C ARG A 73 16.66 -36.60 -37.78
N ARG A 74 16.14 -36.81 -38.99
CA ARG A 74 15.95 -38.12 -39.71
C ARG A 74 14.91 -39.02 -39.01
N ARG A 75 13.93 -39.66 -39.69
CA ARG A 75 13.90 -40.19 -41.06
C ARG A 75 12.49 -40.78 -41.36
N THR A 76 12.08 -40.69 -42.64
CA THR A 76 11.35 -41.69 -43.47
C THR A 76 10.09 -42.38 -42.94
N GLY A 77 9.00 -42.22 -43.67
CA GLY A 77 7.75 -42.96 -43.47
C GLY A 77 7.68 -44.31 -44.16
N THR A 78 6.55 -44.99 -43.93
CA THR A 78 5.88 -45.94 -44.82
C THR A 78 4.45 -46.15 -44.30
N SER A 79 3.50 -46.17 -45.23
CA SER A 79 2.06 -46.35 -45.03
C SER A 79 1.67 -47.82 -45.25
N ILE A 80 0.88 -48.43 -44.35
CA ILE A 80 0.00 -49.59 -44.62
C ILE A 80 -1.23 -49.51 -43.69
N SER A 81 -2.44 -49.70 -44.23
CA SER A 81 -3.77 -49.71 -43.56
C SER A 81 -4.21 -51.14 -43.16
N PRO A 82 -5.48 -51.40 -42.73
CA PRO A 82 -6.15 -51.07 -41.46
C PRO A 82 -6.67 -52.35 -40.73
N LEU A 83 -7.46 -52.15 -39.65
CA LEU A 83 -8.26 -53.13 -38.87
C LEU A 83 -7.57 -53.87 -37.70
N HIS A 84 -7.80 -53.37 -36.48
CA HIS A 84 -8.52 -54.12 -35.45
C HIS A 84 -8.94 -53.18 -34.30
N ALA A 85 -10.22 -53.22 -33.93
CA ALA A 85 -10.73 -52.57 -32.73
C ALA A 85 -10.29 -53.35 -31.48
N LEU A 86 -9.63 -52.66 -30.53
CA LEU A 86 -9.28 -53.11 -29.17
C LEU A 86 -9.21 -51.87 -28.25
N PRO A 87 -9.39 -52.03 -26.92
CA PRO A 87 -10.08 -51.05 -26.07
C PRO A 87 -9.18 -49.91 -25.56
N LEU A 88 -9.70 -48.68 -25.58
CA LEU A 88 -9.39 -47.64 -24.60
C LEU A 88 -9.68 -48.25 -23.20
N SER A 89 -8.82 -48.26 -22.19
CA SER A 89 -8.24 -47.08 -21.54
C SER A 89 -7.20 -47.54 -20.48
N LYS A 90 -6.01 -47.96 -20.93
CA LYS A 90 -4.82 -48.05 -20.03
C LYS A 90 -3.77 -47.01 -20.40
N GLU A 91 -3.66 -46.69 -21.69
CA GLU A 91 -2.80 -45.61 -22.17
C GLU A 91 -3.31 -44.22 -21.74
N GLU A 92 -4.62 -44.00 -21.60
CA GLU A 92 -5.17 -42.74 -21.07
C GLU A 92 -4.95 -42.60 -19.54
N GLU A 93 -5.00 -43.69 -18.78
CA GLU A 93 -4.68 -43.68 -17.33
C GLU A 93 -3.17 -43.53 -17.09
N GLU A 94 -2.32 -44.17 -17.92
CA GLU A 94 -0.86 -44.03 -17.86
C GLU A 94 -0.39 -42.66 -18.38
N GLU A 95 -1.05 -42.07 -19.40
CA GLU A 95 -0.80 -40.68 -19.82
C GLU A 95 -1.27 -39.69 -18.75
N GLU A 96 -2.43 -39.88 -18.09
CA GLU A 96 -2.83 -39.06 -16.94
C GLU A 96 -1.86 -39.22 -15.77
N GLU A 97 -1.37 -40.42 -15.46
CA GLU A 97 -0.36 -40.64 -14.41
C GLU A 97 1.01 -40.05 -14.76
N GLU A 98 1.46 -40.13 -16.01
CA GLU A 98 2.70 -39.50 -16.47
C GLU A 98 2.58 -37.98 -16.54
N ASP A 99 1.46 -37.43 -17.01
CA ASP A 99 1.22 -35.99 -17.03
C ASP A 99 1.05 -35.46 -15.60
N ASN A 100 0.43 -36.24 -14.69
CA ASN A 100 0.41 -35.97 -13.25
C ASN A 100 1.82 -36.05 -12.64
N ALA A 101 2.63 -37.05 -12.97
CA ALA A 101 4.00 -37.19 -12.45
C ALA A 101 4.94 -36.09 -12.98
N LEU A 102 4.81 -35.70 -14.25
CA LEU A 102 5.46 -34.53 -14.85
C LEU A 102 4.93 -33.23 -14.25
N LEU A 103 3.62 -33.13 -13.95
CA LEU A 103 3.01 -32.03 -13.22
C LEU A 103 3.57 -31.93 -11.80
N PHE A 104 3.71 -33.03 -11.06
CA PHE A 104 4.29 -33.06 -9.71
C PHE A 104 5.79 -32.74 -9.72
N SER A 105 6.54 -33.24 -10.71
CA SER A 105 7.97 -32.92 -10.91
C SER A 105 8.19 -31.45 -11.30
N SER A 106 7.36 -30.91 -12.20
CA SER A 106 7.32 -29.48 -12.56
C SER A 106 6.79 -28.59 -11.44
N SER A 107 5.88 -29.09 -10.60
CA SER A 107 5.34 -28.37 -9.43
C SER A 107 6.39 -28.26 -8.33
N GLY A 108 7.25 -29.28 -8.18
CA GLY A 108 8.42 -29.23 -7.31
C GLY A 108 9.37 -28.09 -7.70
N THR A 109 9.63 -27.88 -9.00
CA THR A 109 10.48 -26.77 -9.47
C THR A 109 9.81 -25.41 -9.30
N VAL A 110 8.52 -25.28 -9.64
CA VAL A 110 7.77 -24.01 -9.46
C VAL A 110 7.68 -23.61 -7.98
N GLY A 111 7.45 -24.57 -7.09
CA GLY A 111 7.38 -24.28 -5.66
C GLY A 111 8.71 -23.87 -5.05
N ILE A 112 9.80 -24.51 -5.47
CA ILE A 112 11.16 -24.11 -5.08
C ILE A 112 11.48 -22.71 -5.60
N ASP A 113 11.18 -22.41 -6.86
CA ASP A 113 11.38 -21.07 -7.44
C ASP A 113 10.61 -19.99 -6.65
N LEU A 114 9.36 -20.29 -6.27
CA LEU A 114 8.52 -19.38 -5.50
C LEU A 114 9.08 -19.12 -4.10
N ILE A 115 9.49 -20.16 -3.38
CA ILE A 115 10.04 -20.06 -2.02
C ILE A 115 11.41 -19.36 -2.04
N LEU A 116 12.28 -19.70 -2.99
CA LEU A 116 13.60 -19.08 -3.13
C LEU A 116 13.51 -17.58 -3.41
N LEU A 117 12.48 -17.14 -4.12
CA LEU A 117 12.23 -15.71 -4.37
C LEU A 117 11.52 -15.02 -3.20
N ALA A 118 10.59 -15.72 -2.53
CA ALA A 118 9.83 -15.18 -1.41
C ALA A 118 10.68 -14.97 -0.16
N LEU A 119 11.63 -15.86 0.14
CA LEU A 119 12.40 -15.79 1.39
C LEU A 119 13.25 -14.51 1.52
N PRO A 120 14.03 -14.08 0.50
CA PRO A 120 14.71 -12.78 0.54
C PRO A 120 13.73 -11.59 0.57
N ALA A 121 12.60 -11.69 -0.13
CA ALA A 121 11.58 -10.65 -0.15
C ALA A 121 10.91 -10.47 1.22
N VAL A 122 10.66 -11.56 1.95
CA VAL A 122 10.18 -11.54 3.34
C VAL A 122 11.19 -10.81 4.24
N LEU A 123 12.46 -11.21 4.18
CA LEU A 123 13.51 -10.62 5.03
C LEU A 123 13.68 -9.12 4.77
N GLY A 124 13.64 -8.70 3.51
CA GLY A 124 13.73 -7.28 3.14
C GLY A 124 12.53 -6.45 3.60
N GLN A 125 11.33 -7.02 3.54
CA GLN A 125 10.09 -6.32 3.89
C GLN A 125 9.77 -6.36 5.39
N ALA A 126 10.34 -7.30 6.15
CA ALA A 126 10.07 -7.45 7.58
C ALA A 126 10.70 -6.33 8.44
N ILE A 127 11.76 -5.66 7.95
CA ILE A 127 12.50 -4.64 8.72
C ILE A 127 11.59 -3.50 9.16
N ASP A 128 10.77 -2.97 8.24
CA ASP A 128 9.94 -1.80 8.50
C ASP A 128 8.79 -2.08 9.48
N PRO A 129 7.98 -3.16 9.31
CA PRO A 129 6.98 -3.53 10.31
C PRO A 129 7.57 -3.87 11.66
N MET A 130 8.75 -4.49 11.73
CA MET A 130 9.40 -4.78 13.01
C MET A 130 9.73 -3.49 13.77
N ALA A 131 10.26 -2.48 13.09
CA ALA A 131 10.49 -1.17 13.69
C ALA A 131 9.19 -0.52 14.19
N GLN A 132 8.10 -0.61 13.41
CA GLN A 132 6.78 -0.08 13.80
C GLN A 132 6.15 -0.84 14.99
N LEU A 133 6.33 -2.16 15.06
CA LEU A 133 5.91 -2.96 16.21
C LEU A 133 6.68 -2.53 17.46
N MET A 134 7.99 -2.32 17.36
CA MET A 134 8.80 -1.85 18.48
C MET A 134 8.39 -0.44 18.93
N GLU A 135 8.17 0.50 18.01
CA GLU A 135 7.64 1.84 18.32
C GLU A 135 6.31 1.76 19.07
N THR A 136 5.38 0.95 18.56
CA THR A 136 4.08 0.72 19.18
C THR A 136 4.22 0.11 20.57
N ALA A 137 5.15 -0.83 20.76
CA ALA A 137 5.39 -1.45 22.06
C ALA A 137 5.98 -0.46 23.08
N TYR A 138 6.96 0.34 22.67
CA TYR A 138 7.55 1.36 23.54
C TYR A 138 6.53 2.44 23.94
N ILE A 139 5.71 2.92 23.00
CA ILE A 139 4.66 3.89 23.31
C ILE A 139 3.55 3.23 24.15
N GLY A 140 3.19 1.98 23.87
CA GLY A 140 2.15 1.26 24.62
C GLY A 140 2.47 1.01 26.09
N LYS A 141 3.76 0.93 26.44
CA LYS A 141 4.23 0.86 27.83
C LYS A 141 4.16 2.19 28.58
N LEU A 142 4.05 3.33 27.88
CA LEU A 142 3.80 4.63 28.53
C LEU A 142 2.36 4.72 29.05
N GLY A 143 1.40 4.24 28.26
CA GLY A 143 -0.01 4.26 28.62
C GLY A 143 -0.94 4.15 27.42
N ALA A 144 -2.20 3.83 27.70
CA ALA A 144 -3.24 3.71 26.69
C ALA A 144 -3.49 5.05 25.98
N LEU A 145 -3.45 6.16 26.72
CA LEU A 145 -3.71 7.49 26.19
C LEU A 145 -2.67 7.90 25.15
N GLU A 146 -1.40 7.65 25.45
CA GLU A 146 -0.24 7.95 24.63
C GLU A 146 -0.25 7.12 23.36
N LEU A 147 -0.53 5.83 23.48
CA LEU A 147 -0.62 4.92 22.34
C LEU A 147 -1.77 5.27 21.40
N ALA A 148 -2.94 5.56 21.95
CA ALA A 148 -4.09 6.02 21.17
C ALA A 148 -3.78 7.33 20.43
N SER A 149 -3.17 8.29 21.14
CA SER A 149 -2.79 9.59 20.60
C SER A 149 -1.77 9.47 19.46
N ALA A 150 -0.75 8.64 19.64
CA ALA A 150 0.25 8.36 18.62
C ALA A 150 -0.36 7.67 17.40
N GLY A 151 -1.23 6.68 17.60
CA GLY A 151 -1.92 5.97 16.51
C GLY A 151 -2.75 6.91 15.63
N ILE A 152 -3.50 7.84 16.23
CA ILE A 152 -4.26 8.86 15.50
C ILE A 152 -3.30 9.77 14.70
N GLY A 153 -2.21 10.22 15.33
CA GLY A 153 -1.22 11.08 14.67
C GLY A 153 -0.53 10.39 13.49
N VAL A 154 -0.16 9.11 13.63
CA VAL A 154 0.42 8.29 12.56
C VAL A 154 -0.57 8.12 11.41
N ALA A 155 -1.86 7.86 11.70
CA ALA A 155 -2.88 7.73 10.65
C ALA A 155 -3.05 9.02 9.85
N ILE A 156 -3.15 10.18 10.53
CA ILE A 156 -3.25 11.49 9.87
C ILE A 156 -2.00 11.78 9.03
N PHE A 157 -0.81 11.54 9.59
CA PHE A 157 0.45 11.71 8.86
C PHE A 157 0.47 10.84 7.60
N ASN A 158 0.15 9.54 7.73
CA ASN A 158 0.20 8.59 6.62
C ASN A 158 -0.75 8.95 5.47
N ILE A 159 -1.99 9.37 5.76
CA ILE A 159 -2.94 9.74 4.70
C ILE A 159 -2.49 11.02 4.00
N LEU A 160 -2.11 12.06 4.74
CA LEU A 160 -1.65 13.33 4.15
C LEU A 160 -0.35 13.13 3.36
N SER A 161 0.64 12.48 3.96
CA SER A 161 1.90 12.19 3.29
C SER A 161 1.69 11.40 2.01
N LYS A 162 0.84 10.37 2.00
CA LYS A 162 0.66 9.56 0.78
C LYS A 162 -0.12 10.29 -0.31
N ILE A 163 -1.01 11.23 0.02
CA ILE A 163 -1.68 12.10 -0.98
C ILE A 163 -0.66 12.94 -1.75
N PHE A 164 0.29 13.57 -1.04
CA PHE A 164 1.28 14.44 -1.67
C PHE A 164 2.46 13.69 -2.30
N ASN A 165 2.88 12.57 -1.71
CA ASN A 165 4.16 11.95 -2.05
C ASN A 165 4.09 10.90 -3.17
N ILE A 166 2.95 10.24 -3.39
CA ILE A 166 2.86 9.23 -4.46
C ILE A 166 2.99 9.88 -5.86
N PRO A 167 2.29 11.00 -6.17
CA PRO A 167 2.50 11.70 -7.44
C PRO A 167 3.95 12.11 -7.64
N LEU A 168 4.56 12.66 -6.58
CA LEU A 168 5.95 13.13 -6.61
C LEU A 168 6.94 12.01 -6.89
N LEU A 169 6.79 10.84 -6.26
CA LEU A 169 7.64 9.68 -6.49
C LEU A 169 7.59 9.22 -7.96
N SER A 170 6.39 9.16 -8.54
CA SER A 170 6.20 8.80 -9.95
C SER A 170 6.90 9.79 -10.87
N ILE A 171 6.68 11.09 -10.63
CA ILE A 171 7.26 12.19 -11.39
C ILE A 171 8.80 12.17 -11.30
N ALA A 172 9.35 12.03 -10.09
CA ALA A 172 10.80 11.98 -9.88
C ALA A 172 11.45 10.77 -10.58
N THR A 173 10.81 9.61 -10.55
CA THR A 173 11.31 8.40 -11.22
C THR A 173 11.33 8.57 -12.74
N SER A 174 10.25 9.11 -13.32
CA SER A 174 10.13 9.34 -14.77
C SER A 174 11.12 10.38 -15.28
N PHE A 175 11.25 11.53 -14.61
CA PHE A 175 12.20 12.58 -15.02
C PHE A 175 13.64 12.08 -15.03
N VAL A 176 14.02 11.30 -14.02
CA VAL A 176 15.38 10.76 -13.92
C VAL A 176 15.62 9.71 -14.99
N ALA A 177 14.67 8.81 -15.22
CA ALA A 177 14.79 7.81 -16.28
C ALA A 177 14.95 8.46 -17.66
N GLU A 178 14.16 9.50 -17.95
CA GLU A 178 14.24 10.25 -19.20
C GLU A 178 15.58 10.99 -19.36
N ASP A 179 16.07 11.63 -18.31
CA ASP A 179 17.32 12.39 -18.32
C ASP A 179 18.55 11.45 -18.43
N ILE A 180 18.49 10.25 -17.84
CA ILE A 180 19.49 9.19 -18.06
C ILE A 180 19.48 8.73 -19.52
N SER A 181 18.31 8.48 -20.11
CA SER A 181 18.19 8.07 -21.52
C SER A 181 18.74 9.13 -22.47
N LYS A 182 18.47 10.41 -22.22
CA LYS A 182 19.00 11.54 -23.02
C LYS A 182 20.51 11.76 -22.84
N ASN A 183 21.05 11.48 -21.66
CA ASN A 183 22.49 11.58 -21.41
C ASN A 183 23.29 10.33 -21.81
N ALA A 184 22.67 9.16 -21.96
CA ALA A 184 23.33 7.97 -22.49
C ALA A 184 23.85 8.17 -23.92
N THR A 185 23.23 9.08 -24.68
CA THR A 185 23.70 9.51 -26.01
C THR A 185 24.83 10.55 -25.97
N LYS A 186 25.18 11.11 -24.82
CA LYS A 186 26.28 12.06 -24.65
C LYS A 186 27.38 11.45 -23.78
N HIS A 187 28.54 11.15 -24.37
CA HIS A 187 29.70 10.67 -23.62
C HIS A 187 30.08 11.67 -22.51
N SER A 188 29.82 11.31 -21.26
CA SER A 188 30.20 12.13 -20.09
C SER A 188 31.64 11.82 -19.68
N THR A 189 32.51 12.80 -19.78
CA THR A 189 33.96 12.75 -19.53
C THR A 189 34.35 12.72 -18.03
N SER A 190 33.38 12.77 -17.11
CA SER A 190 33.64 13.03 -15.68
C SER A 190 33.16 11.94 -14.69
N GLY A 191 32.62 10.81 -15.16
CA GLY A 191 32.16 9.70 -14.30
C GLY A 191 30.94 10.00 -13.40
N LYS A 192 30.61 11.27 -13.14
CA LYS A 192 29.37 11.73 -12.51
C LYS A 192 28.37 12.18 -13.57
N LEU A 193 27.11 11.80 -13.41
CA LEU A 193 26.04 12.28 -14.30
C LEU A 193 25.65 13.72 -13.93
N GLN A 194 25.58 14.59 -14.94
CA GLN A 194 25.07 15.95 -14.82
C GLN A 194 23.56 15.91 -15.07
N LEU A 195 22.76 15.89 -14.00
CA LEU A 195 21.31 15.72 -14.08
C LEU A 195 20.61 16.92 -13.45
N PRO A 196 20.34 17.99 -14.21
CA PRO A 196 19.56 19.13 -13.71
C PRO A 196 18.15 18.68 -13.23
N SER A 197 17.59 17.61 -13.79
CA SER A 197 16.30 17.04 -13.38
C SER A 197 16.31 16.50 -11.95
N VAL A 198 17.44 15.97 -11.47
CA VAL A 198 17.61 15.50 -10.09
C VAL A 198 17.53 16.68 -9.11
N SER A 199 18.17 17.80 -9.46
CA SER A 199 18.14 19.01 -8.63
C SER A 199 16.73 19.63 -8.58
N SER A 200 16.05 19.74 -9.73
CA SER A 200 14.66 20.21 -9.78
C SER A 200 13.71 19.30 -8.96
N ALA A 201 13.86 17.97 -9.05
CA ALA A 201 13.07 17.02 -8.27
C ALA A 201 13.29 17.17 -6.75
N LEU A 202 14.54 17.41 -6.33
CA LEU A 202 14.87 17.62 -4.92
C LEU A 202 14.35 18.95 -4.37
N VAL A 203 14.45 20.04 -5.14
CA VAL A 203 13.88 21.34 -4.76
C VAL A 203 12.37 21.25 -4.65
N LEU A 204 11.72 20.59 -5.61
CA LEU A 204 10.28 20.33 -5.56
C LEU A 204 9.90 19.47 -4.34
N ALA A 205 10.66 18.42 -4.05
CA ALA A 205 10.45 17.58 -2.88
C ALA A 205 10.58 18.37 -1.56
N ALA A 206 11.58 19.24 -1.46
CA ALA A 206 11.74 20.12 -0.29
C ALA A 206 10.57 21.12 -0.18
N ALA A 207 10.11 21.71 -1.28
CA ALA A 207 8.97 22.61 -1.29
C ALA A 207 7.67 21.91 -0.87
N ILE A 208 7.37 20.74 -1.45
CA ILE A 208 6.19 19.95 -1.10
C ILE A 208 6.26 19.50 0.36
N GLY A 209 7.42 18.99 0.79
CA GLY A 209 7.59 18.52 2.17
C GLY A 209 7.49 19.63 3.21
N THR A 210 7.93 20.85 2.89
CA THR A 210 7.74 22.03 3.76
C THR A 210 6.29 22.51 3.79
N ILE A 211 5.59 22.50 2.66
CA ILE A 211 4.15 22.78 2.60
C ILE A 211 3.37 21.72 3.42
N GLU A 212 3.72 20.44 3.27
CA GLU A 212 3.13 19.33 4.02
C GLU A 212 3.37 19.50 5.53
N ALA A 213 4.60 19.83 5.94
CA ALA A 213 4.94 20.12 7.34
C ALA A 213 4.10 21.27 7.90
N LEU A 214 3.98 22.37 7.14
CA LEU A 214 3.19 23.52 7.56
C LEU A 214 1.70 23.19 7.66
N ALA A 215 1.16 22.45 6.69
CA ALA A 215 -0.21 21.99 6.68
C ALA A 215 -0.51 21.07 7.88
N LEU A 216 0.36 20.11 8.18
CA LEU A 216 0.23 19.21 9.33
C LEU A 216 0.35 19.96 10.67
N PHE A 217 1.30 20.89 10.77
CA PHE A 217 1.53 21.67 12.00
C PHE A 217 0.36 22.61 12.30
N LEU A 218 -0.03 23.46 11.35
CA LEU A 218 -1.12 24.42 11.50
C LEU A 218 -2.50 23.73 11.51
N GLY A 219 -2.68 22.69 10.68
CA GLY A 219 -3.91 21.93 10.53
C GLY A 219 -4.11 20.84 11.57
N SER A 220 -3.15 20.59 12.47
CA SER A 220 -3.19 19.52 13.48
C SER A 220 -4.53 19.47 14.24
N GLY A 221 -5.04 20.63 14.67
CA GLY A 221 -6.32 20.72 15.37
C GLY A 221 -7.54 20.40 14.52
N LEU A 222 -7.51 20.73 13.22
CA LEU A 222 -8.58 20.43 12.27
C LEU A 222 -8.60 18.93 11.93
N PHE A 223 -7.43 18.34 11.64
CA PHE A 223 -7.33 16.93 11.29
C PHE A 223 -7.75 16.02 12.46
N LEU A 224 -7.41 16.38 13.70
CA LEU A 224 -7.88 15.66 14.88
C LEU A 224 -9.41 15.70 15.03
N LYS A 225 -10.03 16.87 14.77
CA LYS A 225 -11.50 16.99 14.77
C LYS A 225 -12.14 16.11 13.69
N LEU A 226 -11.56 16.05 12.49
CA LEU A 226 -12.03 15.17 11.41
C LEU A 226 -11.94 13.69 11.80
N MET A 227 -10.86 13.30 12.49
CA MET A 227 -10.72 11.95 13.07
C MET A 227 -11.73 11.66 14.19
N GLY A 228 -12.50 12.64 14.65
CA GLY A 228 -13.50 12.48 15.71
C GLY A 228 -12.96 12.73 17.12
N VAL A 229 -11.77 13.34 17.24
CA VAL A 229 -11.16 13.71 18.52
C VAL A 229 -11.47 15.18 18.80
N SER A 230 -12.47 15.41 19.65
CA SER A 230 -12.84 16.76 20.06
C SER A 230 -11.82 17.35 21.05
N PRO A 231 -11.73 18.69 21.20
CA PRO A 231 -10.87 19.33 22.20
C PRO A 231 -11.16 18.92 23.66
N ALA A 232 -12.36 18.39 23.94
CA ALA A 232 -12.74 17.88 25.25
C ALA A 232 -12.21 16.45 25.51
N SER A 233 -11.75 15.75 24.47
CA SER A 233 -11.18 14.41 24.62
C SER A 233 -9.84 14.47 25.35
N PRO A 234 -9.55 13.54 26.27
CA PRO A 234 -8.23 13.47 26.93
C PRO A 234 -7.10 13.21 25.93
N MET A 235 -7.38 12.63 24.75
CA MET A 235 -6.37 12.37 23.71
C MET A 235 -5.94 13.63 22.95
N TYR A 236 -6.74 14.70 22.98
CA TYR A 236 -6.57 15.82 22.06
C TYR A 236 -5.22 16.51 22.22
N ALA A 237 -4.81 16.81 23.45
CA ALA A 237 -3.55 17.51 23.73
C ALA A 237 -2.33 16.69 23.29
N SER A 238 -2.28 15.42 23.70
CA SER A 238 -1.17 14.51 23.37
C SER A 238 -1.11 14.20 21.87
N ALA A 239 -2.25 13.96 21.22
CA ALA A 239 -2.30 13.70 19.78
C ALA A 239 -1.88 14.93 18.96
N ARG A 240 -2.30 16.13 19.38
CA ARG A 240 -1.91 17.38 18.73
C ARG A 240 -0.40 17.63 18.84
N LEU A 241 0.15 17.43 20.03
CA LEU A 241 1.59 17.57 20.26
C LEU A 241 2.38 16.56 19.40
N PHE A 242 2.00 15.28 19.44
CA PHE A 242 2.66 14.23 18.66
C PHE A 242 2.59 14.52 17.16
N LEU A 243 1.42 14.88 16.63
CA LEU A 243 1.24 15.21 15.22
C LEU A 243 2.04 16.44 14.80
N SER A 244 2.06 17.49 15.63
CA SER A 244 2.82 18.71 15.35
C SER A 244 4.32 18.46 15.31
N LEU A 245 4.83 17.58 16.19
CA LEU A 245 6.23 17.17 16.15
C LEU A 245 6.53 16.29 14.92
N ARG A 246 5.65 15.33 14.61
CA ARG A 246 5.80 14.47 13.42
C ARG A 246 5.77 15.27 12.11
N ALA A 247 5.07 16.40 12.08
CA ALA A 247 5.08 17.31 10.94
C ALA A 247 6.49 17.80 10.58
N LEU A 248 7.39 17.96 11.56
CA LEU A 248 8.79 18.37 11.31
C LEU A 248 9.59 17.31 10.55
N GLY A 249 9.13 16.05 10.53
CA GLY A 249 9.72 14.96 9.75
C GLY A 249 9.18 14.84 8.33
N ALA A 250 8.08 15.53 8.00
CA ALA A 250 7.52 15.51 6.64
C ALA A 250 8.54 15.92 5.56
N PRO A 251 9.34 17.00 5.71
CA PRO A 251 10.32 17.39 4.70
C PRO A 251 11.35 16.30 4.40
N ALA A 252 11.89 15.68 5.45
CA ALA A 252 12.84 14.57 5.32
C ALA A 252 12.20 13.35 4.63
N ASN A 253 10.95 13.03 4.99
CA ASN A 253 10.21 11.92 4.40
C ASN A 253 9.98 12.11 2.89
N VAL A 254 9.59 13.31 2.47
CA VAL A 254 9.37 13.64 1.05
C VAL A 254 10.68 13.59 0.25
N ILE A 255 11.76 14.17 0.80
CA ILE A 255 13.10 14.12 0.18
C ILE A 255 13.57 12.67 0.03
N MET A 256 13.46 11.87 1.08
CA MET A 256 13.81 10.45 1.05
C MET A 256 13.03 9.69 -0.04
N LEU A 257 11.74 9.96 -0.21
CA LEU A 257 10.92 9.34 -1.26
C LEU A 257 11.37 9.79 -2.66
N ALA A 258 11.65 11.07 -2.86
CA ALA A 258 12.16 11.56 -4.14
C ALA A 258 13.52 10.90 -4.49
N VAL A 259 14.43 10.82 -3.53
CA VAL A 259 15.74 10.17 -3.72
C VAL A 259 15.58 8.67 -3.99
N GLN A 260 14.64 7.99 -3.35
CA GLN A 260 14.30 6.60 -3.69
C GLN A 260 13.85 6.46 -5.15
N GLY A 261 12.99 7.36 -5.65
CA GLY A 261 12.59 7.38 -7.06
C GLY A 261 13.78 7.59 -7.99
N ILE A 262 14.69 8.51 -7.64
CA ILE A 262 15.93 8.76 -8.38
C ILE A 262 16.81 7.50 -8.45
N PHE A 263 17.05 6.83 -7.31
CA PHE A 263 17.85 5.59 -7.27
C PHE A 263 17.19 4.44 -8.04
N ARG A 264 15.86 4.31 -8.01
CA ARG A 264 15.13 3.37 -8.87
C ARG A 264 15.30 3.68 -10.35
N GLY A 265 15.32 4.96 -10.73
CA GLY A 265 15.67 5.41 -12.09
C GLY A 265 17.10 5.00 -12.49
N PHE A 266 18.05 5.05 -11.56
CA PHE A 266 19.40 4.50 -11.74
C PHE A 266 19.47 2.96 -11.73
N LYS A 267 18.34 2.27 -11.57
CA LYS A 267 18.25 0.81 -11.38
C LYS A 267 19.00 0.29 -10.14
N ASP A 268 19.26 1.14 -9.15
CA ASP A 268 19.87 0.76 -7.87
C ASP A 268 18.81 0.73 -6.77
N THR A 269 18.30 -0.46 -6.48
CA THR A 269 17.30 -0.68 -5.43
C THR A 269 17.91 -1.11 -4.10
N LYS A 270 19.19 -1.49 -4.08
CA LYS A 270 19.87 -1.99 -2.86
C LYS A 270 20.27 -0.85 -1.94
N THR A 271 20.81 0.23 -2.51
CA THR A 271 21.28 1.38 -1.75
C THR A 271 20.16 2.02 -0.90
N PRO A 272 18.94 2.24 -1.45
CA PRO A 272 17.85 2.79 -0.64
C PRO A 272 17.40 1.89 0.50
N VAL A 273 17.25 0.58 0.24
CA VAL A 273 16.82 -0.39 1.25
C VAL A 273 17.80 -0.44 2.43
N LEU A 274 19.12 -0.42 2.15
CA LEU A 274 20.14 -0.44 3.19
C LEU A 274 20.06 0.80 4.10
N PHE A 275 19.93 2.00 3.54
CA PHE A 275 19.86 3.22 4.35
C PHE A 275 18.53 3.38 5.10
N ILE A 276 17.42 2.94 4.51
CA ILE A 276 16.12 2.89 5.20
C ILE A 276 16.21 1.93 6.40
N GLY A 277 16.78 0.73 6.19
CA GLY A 277 17.00 -0.23 7.27
C GLY A 277 17.86 0.33 8.40
N LEU A 278 18.99 0.97 8.08
CA LEU A 278 19.84 1.65 9.07
C LEU A 278 19.11 2.76 9.83
N GLY A 279 18.29 3.55 9.13
CA GLY A 279 17.47 4.58 9.76
C GLY A 279 16.40 4.02 10.68
N ASN A 280 15.69 2.97 10.27
CA ASN A 280 14.69 2.32 11.10
C ASN A 280 15.32 1.66 12.33
N LEU A 281 16.50 1.06 12.19
CA LEU A 281 17.29 0.59 13.34
C LEU A 281 17.69 1.75 14.27
N SER A 282 18.07 2.90 13.72
CA SER A 282 18.36 4.08 14.54
C SER A 282 17.13 4.57 15.29
N ALA A 283 15.93 4.53 14.68
CA ALA A 283 14.67 4.88 15.32
C ALA A 283 14.39 3.95 16.52
N VAL A 284 14.57 2.65 16.32
CA VAL A 284 14.41 1.63 17.36
C VAL A 284 15.36 1.86 18.53
N ALA A 285 16.63 2.22 18.26
CA ALA A 285 17.62 2.51 19.30
C ALA A 285 17.33 3.82 20.04
N LEU A 286 16.85 4.85 19.33
CA LEU A 286 16.55 6.17 19.88
C LEU A 286 15.28 6.16 20.76
N LEU A 287 14.31 5.27 20.50
CA LEU A 287 13.07 5.18 21.27
C LEU A 287 13.28 5.04 22.79
N PRO A 288 13.94 3.98 23.31
CA PRO A 288 14.11 3.84 24.76
C PRO A 288 14.96 4.97 25.37
N LEU A 289 15.93 5.50 24.62
CA LEU A 289 16.78 6.60 25.06
C LEU A 289 15.97 7.89 25.27
N LEU A 290 15.15 8.28 24.30
CA LEU A 290 14.34 9.51 24.40
C LEU A 290 13.13 9.35 25.31
N ILE A 291 12.45 8.21 25.24
CA ILE A 291 11.23 7.96 26.02
C ILE A 291 11.57 7.81 27.50
N TYR A 292 12.50 6.91 27.86
CA TYR A 292 12.80 6.57 29.25
C TYR A 292 14.04 7.28 29.79
N GLY A 293 15.10 7.38 28.99
CA GLY A 293 16.36 8.03 29.41
C GLY A 293 16.18 9.52 29.65
N PHE A 294 15.69 10.25 28.65
CA PHE A 294 15.41 11.69 28.73
C PHE A 294 14.02 12.03 29.29
N LYS A 295 13.19 11.00 29.58
CA LYS A 295 11.83 11.15 30.14
C LYS A 295 10.92 12.06 29.31
N LEU A 296 11.09 12.04 27.98
CA LEU A 296 10.28 12.86 27.06
C LEU A 296 8.92 12.23 26.76
N GLY A 297 8.66 10.99 27.19
CA GLY A 297 7.38 10.29 26.97
C GLY A 297 7.01 10.24 25.49
N ILE A 298 5.77 10.56 25.15
CA ILE A 298 5.26 10.55 23.76
C ILE A 298 6.01 11.54 22.84
N THR A 299 6.53 12.64 23.39
CA THR A 299 7.38 13.59 22.65
C THR A 299 8.68 12.93 22.20
N GLY A 300 9.26 12.08 23.05
CA GLY A 300 10.45 11.31 22.71
C GLY A 300 10.23 10.35 21.55
N ALA A 301 9.05 9.73 21.47
CA ALA A 301 8.67 8.88 20.34
C ALA A 301 8.60 9.66 19.02
N ALA A 302 7.92 10.81 19.01
CA ALA A 302 7.84 11.65 17.83
C ALA A 302 9.22 12.14 17.36
N ILE A 303 10.06 12.59 18.29
CA ILE A 303 11.42 13.06 17.97
C ILE A 303 12.29 11.92 17.45
N SER A 304 12.19 10.70 18.02
CA SER A 304 12.92 9.53 17.52
C SER A 304 12.63 9.27 16.05
N THR A 305 11.35 9.25 15.67
CA THR A 305 10.91 9.02 14.30
C THR A 305 11.28 10.16 13.35
N VAL A 306 11.25 11.41 13.82
CA VAL A 306 11.72 12.56 13.02
C VAL A 306 13.23 12.49 12.82
N ALA A 307 14.00 12.21 13.87
CA ALA A 307 15.45 12.11 13.81
C ALA A 307 15.90 11.00 12.86
N SER A 308 15.28 9.82 12.91
CA SER A 308 15.59 8.72 12.00
C SER A 308 15.27 9.06 10.55
N GLN A 309 14.14 9.74 10.28
CA GLN A 309 13.82 10.23 8.93
C GLN A 309 14.89 11.17 8.38
N TYR A 310 15.41 12.09 9.19
CA TYR A 310 16.52 12.95 8.79
C TYR A 310 17.82 12.18 8.57
N ILE A 311 18.14 11.19 9.41
CA ILE A 311 19.30 10.31 9.21
C ILE A 311 19.20 9.61 7.85
N ILE A 312 18.05 9.03 7.50
CA ILE A 312 17.86 8.37 6.20
C ILE A 312 18.01 9.36 5.06
N ALA A 313 17.36 10.53 5.15
CA ALA A 313 17.42 11.56 4.13
C ALA A 313 18.87 12.03 3.89
N ILE A 314 19.65 12.25 4.96
CA ILE A 314 21.06 12.65 4.88
C ILE A 314 21.91 11.55 4.24
N LEU A 315 21.75 10.29 4.66
CA LEU A 315 22.51 9.16 4.11
C LEU A 315 22.24 8.96 2.61
N LEU A 316 20.97 9.08 2.21
CA LEU A 316 20.56 8.98 0.81
C LEU A 316 21.07 10.15 -0.02
N MET A 317 20.97 11.38 0.48
CA MET A 317 21.50 12.57 -0.17
C MET A 317 23.02 12.50 -0.32
N TRP A 318 23.73 12.02 0.71
CA TRP A 318 25.16 11.78 0.65
C TRP A 318 25.53 10.77 -0.43
N SER A 319 24.81 9.64 -0.49
CA SER A 319 25.00 8.63 -1.53
C SER A 319 24.72 9.18 -2.93
N LEU A 320 23.67 10.00 -3.07
CA LEU A 320 23.31 10.64 -4.33
C LEU A 320 24.39 11.64 -4.79
N SER A 321 24.93 12.44 -3.88
CA SER A 321 25.99 13.44 -4.16
C SER A 321 27.28 12.81 -4.70
N LYS A 322 27.53 11.54 -4.38
CA LYS A 322 28.67 10.79 -4.93
C LYS A 322 28.44 10.38 -6.39
N ARG A 323 27.18 10.23 -6.83
CA ARG A 323 26.81 9.71 -8.16
C ARG A 323 26.40 10.80 -9.15
N ALA A 324 25.80 11.88 -8.69
CA ALA A 324 25.31 12.98 -9.52
C ALA A 324 25.86 14.33 -9.04
N VAL A 325 26.23 15.20 -9.98
CA VAL A 325 26.50 16.61 -9.68
C VAL A 325 25.17 17.35 -9.68
N LEU A 326 24.83 17.94 -8.54
CA LEU A 326 23.64 18.79 -8.40
C LEU A 326 23.89 20.11 -9.15
N LEU A 327 23.26 20.25 -10.31
CA LEU A 327 23.28 21.48 -11.11
C LEU A 327 22.13 22.41 -10.69
N PRO A 328 22.20 23.73 -10.96
CA PRO A 328 21.10 24.64 -10.67
C PRO A 328 19.80 24.20 -11.39
N PRO A 329 18.64 24.28 -10.71
CA PRO A 329 17.39 23.74 -11.22
C PRO A 329 16.91 24.49 -12.46
N LYS A 330 16.49 23.75 -13.49
CA LYS A 330 15.72 24.30 -14.61
C LYS A 330 14.25 23.96 -14.37
N MET A 331 13.46 24.98 -14.05
CA MET A 331 12.04 24.83 -13.70
C MET A 331 11.10 24.75 -14.92
N ASP A 332 11.64 24.95 -16.12
CA ASP A 332 10.91 25.18 -17.37
C ASP A 332 10.54 23.89 -18.14
N GLN A 333 10.72 22.71 -17.54
CA GLN A 333 10.46 21.40 -18.18
C GLN A 333 9.57 20.47 -17.34
N LEU A 334 8.91 20.99 -16.31
CA LEU A 334 8.07 20.20 -15.42
C LEU A 334 6.68 19.96 -16.04
N GLU A 335 6.55 18.98 -16.93
CA GLU A 335 5.24 18.54 -17.46
C GLU A 335 4.43 17.77 -16.39
N PHE A 336 3.93 18.50 -15.40
CA PHE A 336 3.19 17.93 -14.26
C PHE A 336 1.89 17.22 -14.69
N GLY A 337 1.22 17.75 -15.72
CA GLY A 337 -0.11 17.28 -16.15
C GLY A 337 -0.10 15.93 -16.87
N GLY A 338 0.93 15.64 -17.66
CA GLY A 338 1.02 14.39 -18.43
C GLY A 338 1.22 13.17 -17.54
N TYR A 339 2.12 13.27 -16.56
CA TYR A 339 2.42 12.17 -15.63
C TYR A 339 1.33 11.94 -14.58
N LEU A 340 0.66 13.00 -14.13
CA LEU A 340 -0.46 12.88 -13.19
C LEU A 340 -1.64 12.12 -13.83
N LYS A 341 -1.85 12.29 -15.14
CA LYS A 341 -2.87 11.56 -15.91
C LYS A 341 -2.53 10.07 -16.05
N SER A 342 -1.26 9.71 -16.20
CA SER A 342 -0.82 8.30 -16.33
C SER A 342 -0.78 7.55 -14.99
N GLY A 343 -0.54 8.24 -13.86
CA GLY A 343 -0.50 7.64 -12.52
C GLY A 343 -1.81 7.71 -11.73
N GLY A 344 -2.81 8.44 -12.22
CA GLY A 344 -4.06 8.75 -11.52
C GLY A 344 -4.85 7.54 -11.05
N MET A 345 -4.87 6.45 -11.83
CA MET A 345 -5.62 5.26 -11.45
C MET A 345 -4.96 4.49 -10.30
N LEU A 346 -3.62 4.39 -10.32
CA LEU A 346 -2.84 3.77 -9.24
C LEU A 346 -2.92 4.62 -7.96
N LEU A 347 -2.91 5.96 -8.11
CA LEU A 347 -3.18 6.89 -7.02
C LEU A 347 -4.56 6.65 -6.40
N GLY A 348 -5.60 6.56 -7.23
CA GLY A 348 -6.97 6.29 -6.78
C GLY A 348 -7.07 4.96 -6.00
N ARG A 349 -6.41 3.90 -6.48
CA ARG A 349 -6.29 2.62 -5.77
C ARG A 349 -5.70 2.79 -4.38
N THR A 350 -4.52 3.40 -4.28
CA THR A 350 -3.81 3.53 -3.00
C THR A 350 -4.58 4.42 -2.03
N LEU A 351 -5.15 5.53 -2.50
CA LEU A 351 -5.97 6.41 -1.67
C LEU A 351 -7.23 5.74 -1.17
N SER A 352 -7.89 4.90 -1.97
CA SER A 352 -9.07 4.14 -1.55
C SER A 352 -8.80 3.26 -0.31
N ILE A 353 -7.70 2.49 -0.33
CA ILE A 353 -7.31 1.63 0.79
C ILE A 353 -6.97 2.48 2.02
N LEU A 354 -6.18 3.54 1.85
CA LEU A 354 -5.74 4.38 2.95
C LEU A 354 -6.88 5.14 3.59
N LEU A 355 -7.81 5.67 2.79
CA LEU A 355 -9.01 6.33 3.29
C LEU A 355 -9.86 5.36 4.10
N THR A 356 -10.06 4.14 3.59
CA THR A 356 -10.80 3.09 4.32
C THR A 356 -10.15 2.78 5.67
N MET A 357 -8.82 2.56 5.68
CA MET A 357 -8.06 2.32 6.91
C MET A 357 -8.16 3.51 7.88
N THR A 358 -8.03 4.74 7.37
CA THR A 358 -8.10 5.98 8.17
C THR A 358 -9.50 6.17 8.76
N ILE A 359 -10.56 5.86 8.02
CA ILE A 359 -11.93 5.85 8.53
C ILE A 359 -12.04 4.82 9.67
N GLY A 360 -11.47 3.62 9.51
CA GLY A 360 -11.41 2.61 10.57
C GLY A 360 -10.75 3.14 11.85
N THR A 361 -9.57 3.76 11.72
CA THR A 361 -8.87 4.40 12.84
C THR A 361 -9.70 5.54 13.44
N SER A 362 -10.36 6.37 12.63
CA SER A 362 -11.25 7.43 13.11
C SER A 362 -12.42 6.87 13.93
N MET A 363 -13.04 5.79 13.46
CA MET A 363 -14.15 5.14 14.17
C MET A 363 -13.68 4.47 15.47
N ALA A 364 -12.45 3.94 15.50
CA ALA A 364 -11.84 3.45 16.75
C ALA A 364 -11.54 4.60 17.73
N ALA A 365 -11.00 5.73 17.23
CA ALA A 365 -10.70 6.92 18.04
C ALA A 365 -11.95 7.49 18.73
N ARG A 366 -13.10 7.45 18.05
CA ARG A 366 -14.39 7.92 18.59
C ARG A 366 -14.92 7.06 19.74
N GLN A 367 -14.42 5.84 19.92
CA GLN A 367 -14.81 4.96 21.02
C GLN A 367 -13.99 5.20 22.30
N GLY A 368 -12.99 6.09 22.24
CA GLY A 368 -12.19 6.52 23.37
C GLY A 368 -10.78 5.93 23.40
N PRO A 369 -9.96 6.34 24.38
CA PRO A 369 -8.53 6.05 24.42
C PRO A 369 -8.22 4.55 24.51
N THR A 370 -8.90 3.82 25.38
CA THR A 370 -8.66 2.38 25.60
C THR A 370 -8.95 1.57 24.33
N ALA A 371 -10.06 1.86 23.65
CA ALA A 371 -10.45 1.18 22.42
C ALA A 371 -9.49 1.51 21.26
N MET A 372 -9.08 2.78 21.14
CA MET A 372 -8.13 3.22 20.11
C MET A 372 -6.72 2.65 20.33
N ALA A 373 -6.26 2.56 21.59
CA ALA A 373 -4.99 1.92 21.92
C ALA A 373 -5.01 0.42 21.55
N ALA A 374 -6.08 -0.29 21.91
CA ALA A 374 -6.26 -1.69 21.52
C ALA A 374 -6.30 -1.86 19.98
N HIS A 375 -7.03 -0.98 19.28
CA HIS A 375 -7.06 -0.95 17.82
C HIS A 375 -5.66 -0.77 17.23
N GLN A 376 -4.85 0.15 17.78
CA GLN A 376 -3.50 0.38 17.30
C GLN A 376 -2.62 -0.87 17.45
N ILE A 377 -2.66 -1.57 18.60
CA ILE A 377 -1.89 -2.82 18.81
C ILE A 377 -2.32 -3.87 17.78
N CYS A 378 -3.63 -4.12 17.68
CA CYS A 378 -4.18 -5.13 16.79
C CYS A 378 -3.89 -4.79 15.32
N LEU A 379 -3.99 -3.52 14.90
CA LEU A 379 -3.70 -3.09 13.54
C LEU A 379 -2.22 -3.29 13.18
N GLN A 380 -1.31 -3.02 14.12
CA GLN A 380 0.12 -3.19 13.88
C GLN A 380 0.52 -4.66 13.76
N VAL A 381 0.01 -5.53 14.64
CA VAL A 381 0.20 -6.98 14.52
C VAL A 381 -0.40 -7.50 13.21
N TRP A 382 -1.62 -7.06 12.89
CA TRP A 382 -2.32 -7.43 11.67
C TRP A 382 -1.56 -7.04 10.41
N LEU A 383 -1.03 -5.81 10.34
CA LEU A 383 -0.19 -5.34 9.23
C LEU A 383 1.13 -6.12 9.13
N ALA A 384 1.84 -6.28 10.24
CA ALA A 384 3.15 -6.94 10.24
C ALA A 384 3.08 -8.38 9.72
N VAL A 385 2.05 -9.12 10.12
CA VAL A 385 1.86 -10.50 9.67
C VAL A 385 1.36 -10.55 8.22
N SER A 386 0.50 -9.60 7.83
CA SER A 386 0.01 -9.49 6.47
C SER A 386 1.12 -9.23 5.44
N LEU A 387 2.19 -8.51 5.80
CA LEU A 387 3.33 -8.28 4.90
C LEU A 387 4.10 -9.57 4.55
N LEU A 388 4.01 -10.63 5.36
CA LEU A 388 4.60 -11.92 5.02
C LEU A 388 3.91 -12.52 3.77
N ALA A 389 2.60 -12.34 3.66
CA ALA A 389 1.85 -12.79 2.48
C ALA A 389 2.11 -11.91 1.26
N ASP A 390 2.38 -10.61 1.45
CA ASP A 390 2.75 -9.70 0.36
C ASP A 390 4.07 -10.12 -0.31
N ALA A 391 5.04 -10.63 0.46
CA ALA A 391 6.27 -11.17 -0.10
C ALA A 391 6.03 -12.39 -1.02
N LEU A 392 5.08 -13.27 -0.67
CA LEU A 392 4.68 -14.38 -1.53
C LEU A 392 4.00 -13.87 -2.81
N ALA A 393 3.14 -12.86 -2.68
CA ALA A 393 2.46 -12.23 -3.81
C ALA A 393 3.44 -11.60 -4.81
N VAL A 394 4.47 -10.89 -4.33
CA VAL A 394 5.52 -10.28 -5.18
C VAL A 394 6.32 -11.36 -5.93
N SER A 395 6.61 -12.48 -5.28
CA SER A 395 7.29 -13.61 -5.94
C SER A 395 6.42 -14.24 -7.03
N ALA A 396 5.13 -14.48 -6.73
CA ALA A 396 4.17 -14.99 -7.71
C ALA A 396 4.03 -14.03 -8.90
N GLN A 397 3.95 -12.73 -8.64
CA GLN A 397 3.90 -11.68 -9.67
C GLN A 397 5.07 -11.78 -10.64
N ALA A 398 6.30 -11.95 -10.14
CA ALA A 398 7.50 -12.03 -10.98
C ALA A 398 7.52 -13.29 -11.87
N LEU A 399 7.15 -14.44 -11.31
CA LEU A 399 7.07 -15.71 -12.04
C LEU A 399 5.96 -15.69 -13.10
N ILE A 400 4.79 -15.13 -12.77
CA ILE A 400 3.69 -14.96 -13.72
C ILE A 400 4.09 -13.99 -14.82
N ALA A 401 4.64 -12.82 -14.49
CA ALA A 401 5.03 -11.83 -15.50
C ALA A 401 6.03 -12.38 -16.52
N SER A 402 7.04 -13.13 -16.07
CA SER A 402 8.02 -13.76 -16.96
C SER A 402 7.41 -14.87 -17.83
N SER A 403 6.58 -15.74 -17.24
CA SER A 403 5.94 -16.85 -17.97
C SER A 403 4.87 -16.35 -18.96
N TYR A 404 4.12 -15.32 -18.57
CA TYR A 404 3.10 -14.68 -19.40
C TYR A 404 3.74 -13.96 -20.61
N ALA A 405 4.90 -13.33 -20.43
CA ALA A 405 5.61 -12.66 -21.51
C ALA A 405 6.09 -13.60 -22.63
N ILE A 406 6.35 -14.87 -22.31
CA ILE A 406 6.71 -15.92 -23.28
C ILE A 406 5.50 -16.79 -23.70
N LEU A 407 4.28 -16.40 -23.31
CA LEU A 407 3.02 -17.08 -23.60
C LEU A 407 2.95 -18.53 -23.03
N ASP A 408 3.71 -18.83 -21.98
CA ASP A 408 3.64 -20.12 -21.27
C ASP A 408 2.49 -20.10 -20.25
N TYR A 409 1.26 -20.16 -20.78
CA TYR A 409 0.04 -20.10 -19.97
C TYR A 409 -0.12 -21.30 -19.03
N LYS A 410 0.40 -22.47 -19.41
CA LYS A 410 0.42 -23.65 -18.54
C LYS A 410 1.24 -23.38 -17.28
N ARG A 411 2.44 -22.79 -17.42
CA ARG A 411 3.25 -22.39 -16.26
C ARG A 411 2.59 -21.28 -15.44
N VAL A 412 1.96 -20.29 -16.09
CA VAL A 412 1.19 -19.24 -15.37
C VAL A 412 0.10 -19.85 -14.49
N GLN A 413 -0.68 -20.79 -15.01
CA GLN A 413 -1.74 -21.48 -14.26
C GLN A 413 -1.17 -22.27 -13.08
N LYS A 414 -0.08 -23.03 -13.29
CA LYS A 414 0.59 -23.76 -12.21
C LYS A 414 1.08 -22.83 -11.10
N VAL A 415 1.76 -21.73 -11.47
CA VAL A 415 2.24 -20.73 -10.51
C VAL A 415 1.07 -20.11 -9.74
N ALA A 416 -0.02 -19.74 -10.42
CA ALA A 416 -1.20 -19.16 -9.79
C ALA A 416 -1.85 -20.11 -8.78
N MET A 417 -2.13 -21.37 -9.18
CA MET A 417 -2.76 -22.36 -8.30
C MET A 417 -1.88 -22.68 -7.10
N TYR A 418 -0.59 -22.91 -7.34
CA TYR A 418 0.35 -23.25 -6.27
C TYR A 418 0.55 -22.08 -5.28
N SER A 419 0.61 -20.85 -5.79
CA SER A 419 0.69 -19.65 -4.94
C SER A 419 -0.55 -19.49 -4.06
N LEU A 420 -1.76 -19.76 -4.61
CA LEU A 420 -3.00 -19.71 -3.84
C LEU A 420 -3.06 -20.81 -2.76
N GLN A 421 -2.60 -22.03 -3.06
CA GLN A 421 -2.54 -23.13 -2.10
C GLN A 421 -1.56 -22.84 -0.96
N ILE A 422 -0.34 -22.42 -1.26
CA ILE A 422 0.64 -22.01 -0.24
C ILE A 422 0.15 -20.78 0.53
N GLY A 423 -0.47 -19.83 -0.16
CA GLY A 423 -1.08 -18.65 0.46
C GLY A 423 -2.11 -19.00 1.50
N LEU A 424 -3.04 -19.89 1.16
CA LEU A 424 -4.06 -20.38 2.09
C LEU A 424 -3.44 -21.15 3.25
N ALA A 425 -2.51 -22.06 2.98
CA ALA A 425 -1.83 -22.85 4.01
C ALA A 425 -1.03 -21.97 4.98
N SER A 426 -0.26 -21.02 4.45
CA SER A 426 0.51 -20.06 5.26
C SER A 426 -0.40 -19.11 6.03
N GLY A 427 -1.47 -18.60 5.43
CA GLY A 427 -2.46 -17.77 6.10
C GLY A 427 -3.17 -18.50 7.25
N LEU A 428 -3.49 -19.79 7.07
CA LEU A 428 -4.07 -20.62 8.13
C LEU A 428 -3.05 -20.91 9.24
N ALA A 429 -1.80 -21.22 8.89
CA ALA A 429 -0.72 -21.40 9.86
C ALA A 429 -0.49 -20.13 10.69
N LEU A 430 -0.51 -18.96 10.05
CA LEU A 430 -0.41 -17.66 10.71
C LEU A 430 -1.62 -17.38 11.60
N ALA A 431 -2.83 -17.72 11.17
CA ALA A 431 -4.03 -17.56 12.00
C ALA A 431 -3.95 -18.37 13.30
N VAL A 432 -3.58 -19.66 13.22
CA VAL A 432 -3.44 -20.54 14.38
C VAL A 432 -2.28 -20.09 15.27
N GLY A 433 -1.11 -19.83 14.67
CA GLY A 433 0.08 -19.40 15.40
C GLY A 433 -0.13 -18.10 16.15
N LEU A 434 -0.79 -17.12 15.52
CA LEU A 434 -1.17 -15.87 16.18
C LEU A 434 -2.18 -16.12 17.28
N TYR A 435 -3.24 -16.90 17.06
CA TYR A 435 -4.27 -17.11 18.07
C TYR A 435 -3.70 -17.69 19.37
N ILE A 436 -2.78 -18.66 19.26
CA ILE A 436 -2.11 -19.27 20.42
C ILE A 436 -1.18 -18.27 21.12
N SER A 437 -0.47 -17.44 20.36
CA SER A 437 0.54 -16.50 20.89
C SER A 437 0.01 -15.11 21.25
N PHE A 438 -1.23 -14.78 20.85
CA PHE A 438 -1.75 -13.40 20.88
C PHE A 438 -1.75 -12.80 22.29
N GLY A 439 -2.11 -13.59 23.31
CA GLY A 439 -2.11 -13.14 24.69
C GLY A 439 -0.71 -12.75 25.19
N SER A 440 0.32 -13.47 24.77
CA SER A 440 1.72 -13.16 25.09
C SER A 440 2.21 -11.95 24.27
N ILE A 441 1.89 -11.90 22.98
CA ILE A 441 2.23 -10.79 22.09
C ILE A 441 1.63 -9.48 22.61
N ALA A 442 0.35 -9.47 22.99
CA ALA A 442 -0.33 -8.28 23.49
C ALA A 442 0.35 -7.68 24.74
N LYS A 443 0.86 -8.53 25.64
CA LYS A 443 1.60 -8.11 26.85
C LYS A 443 2.95 -7.44 26.55
N LEU A 444 3.53 -7.68 25.37
CA LEU A 444 4.73 -6.94 24.94
C LEU A 444 4.41 -5.47 24.71
N PHE A 445 3.19 -5.15 24.27
CA PHE A 445 2.79 -3.78 23.96
C PHE A 445 2.31 -3.01 25.19
N THR A 446 1.55 -3.63 26.08
CA THR A 446 0.98 -2.95 27.24
C THR A 446 0.80 -3.88 28.43
N ASN A 447 0.82 -3.29 29.63
CA ASN A 447 0.49 -3.98 30.88
C ASN A 447 -0.90 -3.57 31.41
N ASP A 448 -1.62 -2.71 30.70
CA ASP A 448 -2.93 -2.22 31.12
C ASP A 448 -3.99 -3.32 30.93
N PRO A 449 -4.62 -3.82 32.01
CA PRO A 449 -5.61 -4.88 31.92
C PRO A 449 -6.86 -4.47 31.13
N GLN A 450 -7.24 -3.19 31.12
CA GLN A 450 -8.39 -2.71 30.35
C GLN A 450 -8.11 -2.77 28.85
N VAL A 451 -6.91 -2.35 28.42
CA VAL A 451 -6.50 -2.44 27.02
C VAL A 451 -6.40 -3.91 26.60
N LEU A 452 -5.78 -4.76 27.42
CA LEU A 452 -5.64 -6.19 27.12
C LEU A 452 -6.99 -6.91 26.98
N ALA A 453 -7.98 -6.56 27.79
CA ALA A 453 -9.34 -7.10 27.67
C ALA A 453 -9.96 -6.73 26.30
N VAL A 454 -9.82 -5.48 25.88
CA VAL A 454 -10.31 -5.03 24.56
C VAL A 454 -9.53 -5.68 23.41
N VAL A 455 -8.20 -5.78 23.52
CA VAL A 455 -7.35 -6.46 22.53
C VAL A 455 -7.79 -7.92 22.33
N SER A 456 -8.17 -8.61 23.41
CA SER A 456 -8.65 -9.99 23.35
C SER A 456 -9.95 -10.12 22.54
N SER A 457 -10.84 -9.13 22.60
CA SER A 457 -12.07 -9.11 21.79
C SER A 457 -11.79 -8.94 20.28
N CYS A 458 -10.69 -8.27 19.92
CA CYS A 458 -10.28 -8.07 18.53
C CYS A 458 -9.39 -9.21 18.00
N ALA A 459 -8.79 -10.00 18.88
CA ALA A 459 -7.86 -11.08 18.54
C ALA A 459 -8.46 -12.05 17.51
N LEU A 460 -9.73 -12.43 17.68
CA LEU A 460 -10.41 -13.33 16.76
C LEU A 460 -10.47 -12.76 15.34
N PHE A 461 -10.80 -11.47 15.19
CA PHE A 461 -10.82 -10.82 13.87
C PHE A 461 -9.42 -10.75 13.26
N VAL A 462 -8.41 -10.40 14.06
CA VAL A 462 -7.02 -10.33 13.59
C VAL A 462 -6.54 -11.68 13.09
N CYS A 463 -6.79 -12.76 13.85
CA CYS A 463 -6.32 -14.10 13.50
C CYS A 463 -7.14 -14.71 12.35
N ALA A 464 -8.47 -14.68 12.45
CA ALA A 464 -9.35 -15.29 11.46
C ALA A 464 -9.32 -14.60 10.08
N SER A 465 -8.89 -13.32 10.02
CA SER A 465 -8.72 -12.62 8.75
C SER A 465 -7.41 -12.96 8.01
N GLN A 466 -6.43 -13.61 8.64
CA GLN A 466 -5.13 -13.88 7.99
C GLN A 466 -5.21 -14.71 6.71
N PRO A 467 -6.02 -15.79 6.61
CA PRO A 467 -6.17 -16.53 5.36
C PRO A 467 -6.77 -15.68 4.24
N VAL A 468 -7.76 -14.83 4.59
CA VAL A 468 -8.41 -13.91 3.65
C VAL A 468 -7.41 -12.85 3.18
N ASN A 469 -6.62 -12.29 4.10
CA ASN A 469 -5.57 -11.34 3.76
C ASN A 469 -4.56 -11.96 2.81
N ALA A 470 -4.07 -13.15 3.12
CA ALA A 470 -3.05 -13.82 2.31
C ALA A 470 -3.54 -14.02 0.87
N LEU A 471 -4.77 -14.50 0.70
CA LEU A 471 -5.39 -14.64 -0.61
C LEU A 471 -5.59 -13.28 -1.31
N ALA A 472 -6.03 -12.24 -0.59
CA ALA A 472 -6.21 -10.91 -1.17
C ALA A 472 -4.90 -10.34 -1.74
N PHE A 473 -3.78 -10.44 -1.00
CA PHE A 473 -2.47 -10.01 -1.50
C PHE A 473 -2.01 -10.85 -2.69
N ILE A 474 -2.18 -12.16 -2.64
CA ILE A 474 -1.77 -13.05 -3.73
C ILE A 474 -2.56 -12.74 -5.00
N PHE A 475 -3.88 -12.52 -4.91
CA PHE A 475 -4.67 -12.09 -6.06
C PHE A 475 -4.16 -10.77 -6.65
N ASP A 476 -3.80 -9.77 -5.83
CA ASP A 476 -3.16 -8.55 -6.34
C ASP A 476 -1.89 -8.89 -7.15
N GLY A 477 -1.02 -9.76 -6.60
CA GLY A 477 0.21 -10.21 -7.27
C GLY A 477 -0.05 -10.96 -8.59
N LEU A 478 -1.05 -11.83 -8.61
CA LEU A 478 -1.47 -12.58 -9.81
C LEU A 478 -1.91 -11.61 -10.92
N HIS A 479 -2.82 -10.68 -10.62
CA HIS A 479 -3.32 -9.71 -11.59
C HIS A 479 -2.24 -8.74 -12.06
N TYR A 480 -1.32 -8.37 -11.18
CA TYR A 480 -0.14 -7.57 -11.55
C TYR A 480 0.82 -8.33 -12.44
N GLY A 481 0.95 -9.65 -12.26
CA GLY A 481 1.78 -10.51 -13.11
C GLY A 481 1.30 -10.49 -14.56
N VAL A 482 -0.01 -10.52 -14.79
CA VAL A 482 -0.62 -10.43 -16.14
C VAL A 482 -0.88 -8.99 -16.61
N SER A 483 -0.37 -7.99 -15.89
CA SER A 483 -0.52 -6.56 -16.21
C SER A 483 -1.96 -6.01 -16.24
N ASP A 484 -2.87 -6.60 -15.47
CA ASP A 484 -4.29 -6.18 -15.38
C ASP A 484 -4.50 -5.01 -14.39
N PHE A 485 -3.69 -3.96 -14.53
CA PHE A 485 -3.62 -2.87 -13.55
C PHE A 485 -4.91 -2.07 -13.45
N ASP A 486 -5.60 -1.86 -14.58
CA ASP A 486 -6.81 -1.06 -14.64
C ASP A 486 -7.96 -1.71 -13.86
N TYR A 487 -8.14 -3.02 -14.02
CA TYR A 487 -9.11 -3.79 -13.27
C TYR A 487 -8.83 -3.72 -11.77
N VAL A 488 -7.58 -3.99 -11.36
CA VAL A 488 -7.21 -4.01 -9.94
C VAL A 488 -7.44 -2.65 -9.29
N ALA A 489 -7.18 -1.56 -10.02
CA ALA A 489 -7.38 -0.22 -9.51
C ALA A 489 -8.87 0.14 -9.37
N GLN A 490 -9.68 -0.12 -10.39
CA GLN A 490 -11.13 0.10 -10.33
C GLN A 490 -11.80 -0.76 -9.26
N ALA A 491 -11.47 -2.05 -9.20
CA ALA A 491 -11.98 -2.97 -8.20
C ALA A 491 -11.63 -2.50 -6.78
N THR A 492 -10.38 -2.07 -6.53
CA THR A 492 -9.98 -1.55 -5.22
C THR A 492 -10.72 -0.27 -4.83
N ILE A 493 -11.03 0.60 -5.79
CA ILE A 493 -11.83 1.81 -5.53
C ILE A 493 -13.24 1.42 -5.09
N VAL A 494 -13.91 0.55 -5.85
CA VAL A 494 -15.26 0.07 -5.52
C VAL A 494 -15.29 -0.63 -4.17
N VAL A 495 -14.34 -1.55 -3.94
CA VAL A 495 -14.22 -2.28 -2.68
C VAL A 495 -14.00 -1.33 -1.51
N GLY A 496 -13.09 -0.36 -1.63
CA GLY A 496 -12.84 0.60 -0.55
C GLY A 496 -14.04 1.51 -0.25
N VAL A 497 -14.82 1.91 -1.27
CA VAL A 497 -16.07 2.65 -1.06
C VAL A 497 -17.08 1.81 -0.27
N ILE A 498 -17.31 0.55 -0.69
CA ILE A 498 -18.25 -0.35 0.00
C ILE A 498 -17.81 -0.58 1.45
N SER A 499 -16.52 -0.89 1.67
CA SER A 499 -15.98 -1.09 3.02
C SER A 499 -16.02 0.16 3.89
N SER A 500 -15.82 1.33 3.30
CA SER A 500 -15.97 2.61 4.00
C SER A 500 -17.40 2.85 4.46
N LEU A 501 -18.40 2.50 3.64
CA LEU A 501 -19.81 2.58 4.05
C LEU A 501 -20.12 1.65 5.22
N VAL A 502 -19.60 0.42 5.19
CA VAL A 502 -19.71 -0.54 6.30
C VAL A 502 -19.06 0.03 7.57
N LEU A 503 -17.86 0.61 7.46
CA LEU A 503 -17.16 1.24 8.59
C LEU A 503 -17.89 2.46 9.16
N LEU A 504 -18.67 3.19 8.36
CA LEU A 504 -19.43 4.34 8.87
C LEU A 504 -20.70 3.92 9.64
N TYR A 505 -21.21 2.71 9.38
CA TYR A 505 -22.43 2.17 9.99
C TYR A 505 -22.15 1.19 11.14
N ALA A 506 -21.38 0.13 10.89
CA ALA A 506 -21.20 -0.99 11.81
C ALA A 506 -20.65 -0.62 13.20
N PRO A 507 -19.68 0.31 13.35
CA PRO A 507 -19.18 0.71 14.66
C PRO A 507 -20.21 1.40 15.56
N ARG A 508 -21.27 2.00 14.98
CA ARG A 508 -22.35 2.60 15.78
C ARG A 508 -23.18 1.55 16.50
N VAL A 509 -23.25 0.33 15.96
CA VAL A 509 -24.05 -0.78 16.48
C VAL A 509 -23.19 -1.73 17.32
N PHE A 510 -22.01 -2.08 16.82
CA PHE A 510 -21.15 -3.13 17.41
C PHE A 510 -19.85 -2.59 18.02
N GLY A 511 -19.67 -1.27 18.11
CA GLY A 511 -18.44 -0.66 18.65
C GLY A 511 -17.20 -1.09 17.87
N LEU A 512 -16.16 -1.51 18.59
CA LEU A 512 -14.84 -1.81 18.01
C LEU A 512 -14.86 -3.07 17.14
N ALA A 513 -15.72 -4.04 17.47
CA ALA A 513 -15.95 -5.21 16.62
C ALA A 513 -16.50 -4.78 15.25
N GLY A 514 -17.33 -3.73 15.19
CA GLY A 514 -17.81 -3.14 13.94
C GLY A 514 -16.70 -2.53 13.08
N VAL A 515 -15.65 -1.98 13.69
CA VAL A 515 -14.47 -1.47 12.97
C VAL A 515 -13.72 -2.63 12.33
N TRP A 516 -13.46 -3.69 13.10
CA TRP A 516 -12.78 -4.88 12.59
C TRP A 516 -13.58 -5.61 11.54
N ALA A 517 -14.90 -5.73 11.70
CA ALA A 517 -15.78 -6.27 10.66
C ALA A 517 -15.66 -5.49 9.35
N GLY A 518 -15.58 -4.15 9.41
CA GLY A 518 -15.36 -3.31 8.22
C GLY A 518 -13.99 -3.52 7.56
N LEU A 519 -12.91 -3.67 8.35
CA LEU A 519 -11.58 -4.00 7.84
C LEU A 519 -11.49 -5.41 7.25
N THR A 520 -12.14 -6.39 7.88
CA THR A 520 -12.25 -7.75 7.33
C THR A 520 -13.10 -7.75 6.06
N THR A 521 -14.15 -6.93 5.98
CA THR A 521 -14.94 -6.75 4.76
C THR A 521 -14.09 -6.19 3.62
N LEU A 522 -13.19 -5.23 3.90
CA LEU A 522 -12.24 -4.73 2.90
C LEU A 522 -11.40 -5.85 2.29
N MET A 523 -10.83 -6.73 3.12
CA MET A 523 -9.98 -7.82 2.63
C MET A 523 -10.80 -8.92 1.96
N GLY A 524 -11.97 -9.26 2.50
CA GLY A 524 -12.89 -10.24 1.92
C GLY A 524 -13.39 -9.82 0.54
N LEU A 525 -13.76 -8.54 0.37
CA LEU A 525 -14.18 -8.00 -0.92
C LEU A 525 -13.01 -7.92 -1.93
N ARG A 526 -11.79 -7.62 -1.48
CA ARG A 526 -10.59 -7.69 -2.34
C ARG A 526 -10.35 -9.11 -2.84
N MET A 527 -10.42 -10.09 -1.95
CA MET A 527 -10.31 -11.51 -2.29
C MET A 527 -11.41 -11.91 -3.28
N ALA A 528 -12.66 -11.55 -3.01
CA ALA A 528 -13.80 -11.85 -3.88
C ALA A 528 -13.65 -11.23 -5.27
N ALA A 529 -13.20 -9.98 -5.37
CA ALA A 529 -12.89 -9.34 -6.65
C ALA A 529 -11.82 -10.13 -7.42
N GLY A 530 -10.73 -10.52 -6.76
CA GLY A 530 -9.69 -11.35 -7.38
C GLY A 530 -10.21 -12.68 -7.94
N ILE A 531 -11.02 -13.39 -7.15
CA ILE A 531 -11.67 -14.64 -7.58
C ILE A 531 -12.58 -14.39 -8.79
N LEU A 532 -13.44 -13.38 -8.73
CA LEU A 532 -14.37 -13.05 -9.82
C LEU A 532 -13.62 -12.72 -11.12
N ARG A 533 -12.47 -12.06 -11.04
CA ARG A 533 -11.66 -11.76 -12.22
C ARG A 533 -11.01 -12.98 -12.83
N LEU A 534 -10.61 -13.96 -12.02
CA LEU A 534 -10.11 -15.25 -12.51
C LEU A 534 -11.20 -16.09 -13.16
N LEU A 535 -12.46 -15.97 -12.73
CA LEU A 535 -13.61 -16.70 -13.29
C LEU A 535 -14.22 -16.03 -14.53
N TRP A 536 -13.74 -14.85 -14.90
CA TRP A 536 -14.27 -14.16 -16.08
C TRP A 536 -13.72 -14.80 -17.36
N LYS A 537 -14.64 -15.24 -18.23
CA LYS A 537 -14.31 -15.79 -19.55
C LYS A 537 -13.60 -14.79 -20.48
N SER A 538 -13.75 -13.49 -20.20
CA SER A 538 -13.12 -12.40 -20.97
C SER A 538 -12.03 -11.71 -20.16
N GLY A 539 -10.86 -11.50 -20.76
CA GLY A 539 -9.75 -10.76 -20.15
C GLY A 539 -8.44 -11.53 -20.22
N PRO A 540 -7.40 -11.09 -19.47
CA PRO A 540 -6.08 -11.70 -19.53
C PRO A 540 -6.06 -13.15 -19.05
N TRP A 541 -7.11 -13.61 -18.35
CA TRP A 541 -7.29 -14.98 -17.86
C TRP A 541 -8.21 -15.84 -18.76
N SER A 542 -8.51 -15.40 -19.98
CA SER A 542 -9.38 -16.17 -20.90
C SER A 542 -8.85 -17.59 -21.16
N PHE A 543 -7.52 -17.76 -21.19
CA PHE A 543 -6.85 -19.05 -21.38
C PHE A 543 -7.20 -20.10 -20.32
N LEU A 544 -7.73 -19.71 -19.15
CA LEU A 544 -8.23 -20.66 -18.13
C LEU A 544 -9.56 -21.33 -18.52
N HIS A 545 -10.29 -20.75 -19.48
CA HIS A 545 -11.62 -21.18 -19.89
C HIS A 545 -11.66 -21.69 -21.33
N GLU A 546 -10.52 -21.70 -22.02
CA GLU A 546 -10.41 -22.36 -23.32
C GLU A 546 -10.44 -23.87 -23.05
N GLU A 547 -11.54 -24.53 -23.42
CA GLU A 547 -11.62 -25.99 -23.42
C GLU A 547 -10.51 -26.56 -24.33
N PRO A 548 -9.87 -27.67 -23.94
CA PRO A 548 -8.92 -28.37 -24.79
C PRO A 548 -9.65 -29.14 -25.91
N GLU A 549 -10.40 -28.47 -26.79
CA GLU A 549 -10.98 -29.04 -28.00
C GLU A 549 -10.86 -27.99 -29.12
N THR A 550 -10.41 -28.21 -30.36
CA THR A 550 -10.49 -29.39 -31.23
C THR A 550 -9.38 -29.24 -32.30
N LYS A 551 -8.19 -29.80 -32.10
CA LYS A 551 -7.19 -29.97 -33.19
C LYS A 551 -7.40 -31.32 -33.88
N ALA A 552 -8.59 -31.54 -34.43
CA ALA A 552 -8.86 -32.64 -35.33
C ALA A 552 -10.03 -32.31 -36.26
N GLN A 553 -9.83 -31.34 -37.14
CA GLN A 553 -10.50 -31.36 -38.44
C GLN A 553 -9.42 -31.60 -39.49
N PRO A 554 -9.27 -32.83 -40.00
CA PRO A 554 -8.63 -33.01 -41.30
C PRO A 554 -9.56 -32.37 -42.33
N LEU A 555 -9.01 -31.46 -43.14
CA LEU A 555 -9.62 -31.07 -44.41
C LEU A 555 -9.85 -32.36 -45.21
N ALA A 556 -11.09 -32.82 -45.24
CA ALA A 556 -11.58 -33.85 -46.14
C ALA A 556 -12.47 -33.19 -47.19
N SER A 557 -12.15 -33.52 -48.45
CA SER A 557 -12.68 -33.11 -49.76
C SER A 557 -12.48 -31.67 -50.18
#